data_AF-A0A958FS54-F1
#
_entry.id   AF-A0A958FS54-F1
#
_cell.length_a   1.000
_cell.length_b   1.000
_cell.length_c   1.000
_cell.angle_alpha   90.00
_cell.angle_beta   90.00
_cell.angle_gamma   90.00
#
_symmetry.space_group_name_H-M   'P 1'
#
loop_
_entity.id
_entity.type
_entity.pdbx_description
1 polymer ?
#
loop_
_entity_poly.entity_id
_entity_poly.type
_entity_poly.pdbx_seq_one_letter_code
_entity_poly.pdbx_strand_id
1 'polypeptide(L)'
;MNVNTSVNFESFYYFELLEKIRKGGEAQYGAEAQKYLGKLLEFLESEDDALVSIENLAGAQSTSDLAIFFSDIIDHVSTVSPEESMGKIDDRVRDFLEIFEVFLQNDEWKEAVEREIFSQLGQESDAKTGQKESAESDAGGAESCEKILNDAIASHA
;
A
#
# COMPACT_ATOMS: atom_id res chain seq x y z
N MET A 1 -7.91 -7.48 11.08
CA MET A 1 -7.48 -6.09 11.34
C MET A 1 -7.30 -5.96 12.83
N ASN A 2 -6.05 -5.90 13.30
CA ASN A 2 -5.75 -5.72 14.73
C ASN A 2 -6.03 -4.26 15.08
N VAL A 3 -7.08 -4.02 15.86
CA VAL A 3 -7.65 -2.68 16.12
C VAL A 3 -7.04 -2.06 17.37
N ASN A 4 -5.71 -1.95 17.45
CA ASN A 4 -5.07 -1.49 18.68
C ASN A 4 -3.81 -0.63 18.48
N THR A 5 -3.81 0.21 17.46
CA THR A 5 -2.90 1.35 17.34
C THR A 5 -3.73 2.62 17.51
N SER A 6 -3.47 3.37 18.58
CA SER A 6 -4.04 4.70 18.76
C SER A 6 -3.50 5.59 17.64
N VAL A 7 -4.32 5.89 16.63
CA VAL A 7 -3.94 6.81 15.55
C VAL A 7 -3.68 8.17 16.18
N ASN A 8 -2.44 8.65 16.13
CA ASN A 8 -2.08 9.99 16.55
C ASN A 8 -2.56 11.02 15.51
N PHE A 9 -2.64 12.29 15.90
CA PHE A 9 -3.17 13.32 15.02
C PHE A 9 -2.31 13.51 13.77
N GLU A 10 -0.99 13.32 13.91
CA GLU A 10 0.00 13.40 12.85
C GLU A 10 -0.29 12.37 11.75
N SER A 11 -0.53 11.11 12.11
CA SER A 11 -0.85 10.06 11.14
C SER A 11 -2.22 10.32 10.52
N PHE A 12 -3.21 10.76 11.30
CA PHE A 12 -4.52 11.15 10.76
C PHE A 12 -4.38 12.27 9.72
N TYR A 13 -3.66 13.35 10.05
CA TYR A 13 -3.43 14.48 9.15
C TYR A 13 -2.68 14.04 7.88
N TYR A 14 -1.67 13.19 8.03
CA TYR A 14 -0.90 12.65 6.93
C TYR A 14 -1.79 11.91 5.92
N PHE A 15 -2.60 10.95 6.37
CA PHE A 15 -3.49 10.20 5.47
C PHE A 15 -4.58 11.08 4.85
N GLU A 16 -5.14 12.04 5.59
CA GLU A 16 -6.09 13.01 5.05
C GLU A 16 -5.43 13.89 3.96
N LEU A 17 -4.17 14.28 4.15
CA LEU A 17 -3.40 15.01 3.16
C LEU A 17 -3.19 14.16 1.89
N LEU A 18 -2.80 12.89 2.01
CA LEU A 18 -2.64 11.99 0.87
C LEU A 18 -3.95 11.81 0.08
N GLU A 19 -5.08 11.66 0.78
CA GLU A 19 -6.39 11.54 0.14
C GLU A 19 -6.76 12.81 -0.64
N LYS A 20 -6.51 13.98 -0.06
CA LYS A 20 -6.74 15.27 -0.74
C LYS A 20 -5.80 15.48 -1.92
N ILE A 21 -4.52 15.09 -1.81
CA ILE A 21 -3.57 15.12 -2.92
C ILE A 21 -4.07 14.23 -4.07
N ARG A 22 -4.56 13.02 -3.78
CA ARG A 22 -5.13 12.12 -4.79
C ARG A 22 -6.25 12.81 -5.57
N LYS A 23 -7.23 13.35 -4.84
CA LYS A 23 -8.38 14.07 -5.42
C LYS A 23 -7.96 15.31 -6.21
N GLY A 24 -7.01 16.09 -5.68
CA GLY A 24 -6.48 17.28 -6.35
C GLY A 24 -5.75 16.93 -7.66
N GLY A 25 -4.96 15.85 -7.63
CA GLY A 25 -4.29 15.34 -8.80
C GLY A 25 -5.26 14.91 -9.89
N GLU A 26 -6.34 14.19 -9.55
CA GLU A 26 -7.34 13.70 -10.53
C GLU A 26 -7.94 14.84 -11.36
N ALA A 27 -8.06 16.04 -10.77
CA ALA A 27 -8.56 17.22 -11.45
C ALA A 27 -7.51 17.93 -12.33
N GLN A 28 -6.22 17.79 -12.02
CA GLN A 28 -5.12 18.54 -12.64
C GLN A 28 -4.35 17.75 -13.69
N TYR A 29 -4.20 16.44 -13.52
CA TYR A 29 -3.24 15.63 -14.27
C TYR A 29 -3.88 14.64 -15.26
N GLY A 30 -3.18 14.42 -16.37
CA GLY A 30 -3.50 13.36 -17.34
C GLY A 30 -3.14 11.96 -16.84
N ALA A 31 -3.55 10.93 -17.59
CA ALA A 31 -3.44 9.52 -17.17
C ALA A 31 -2.02 9.06 -16.80
N GLU A 32 -1.00 9.54 -17.52
CA GLU A 32 0.40 9.17 -17.23
C GLU A 32 0.87 9.75 -15.89
N ALA A 33 0.71 11.05 -15.68
CA ALA A 33 1.04 11.70 -14.42
C ALA A 33 0.25 11.10 -13.24
N GLN A 34 -1.03 10.77 -13.48
CA GLN A 34 -1.88 10.05 -12.51
C GLN A 34 -1.34 8.67 -12.15
N LYS A 35 -0.76 7.93 -13.10
CA LYS A 35 -0.12 6.63 -12.82
C LYS A 35 1.03 6.80 -11.83
N TYR A 36 1.90 7.79 -12.03
CA TYR A 36 3.02 8.05 -11.11
C TYR A 36 2.53 8.54 -9.75
N LEU A 37 1.58 9.49 -9.72
CA LEU A 37 1.03 10.01 -8.48
C LEU A 37 0.35 8.90 -7.68
N GLY A 38 -0.52 8.12 -8.31
CA GLY A 38 -1.24 7.04 -7.65
C GLY A 38 -0.31 6.00 -7.05
N LYS A 39 0.79 5.67 -7.74
CA LYS A 39 1.77 4.69 -7.24
C LYS A 39 2.64 5.24 -6.11
N LEU A 40 3.00 6.51 -6.18
CA LEU A 40 3.66 7.20 -5.07
C LEU A 40 2.76 7.22 -3.83
N LEU A 41 1.48 7.56 -3.99
CA LEU A 41 0.52 7.60 -2.87
C LEU A 41 0.25 6.22 -2.30
N GLU A 42 0.08 5.19 -3.15
CA GLU A 42 -0.09 3.79 -2.71
C GLU A 42 1.11 3.29 -1.89
N PHE A 43 2.32 3.70 -2.27
CA PHE A 43 3.53 3.41 -1.49
C PHE A 43 3.56 4.16 -0.15
N LEU A 44 3.13 5.42 -0.13
CA LEU A 44 3.05 6.19 1.12
C LEU A 44 1.96 5.68 2.07
N GLU A 45 0.94 5.01 1.52
CA GLU A 45 -0.15 4.38 2.26
C GLU A 45 0.15 2.93 2.67
N SER A 46 1.30 2.35 2.30
CA SER A 46 1.60 0.94 2.59
C SER A 46 1.90 0.69 4.07
N GLU A 47 2.32 1.72 4.79
CA GLU A 47 2.60 1.67 6.23
C GLU A 47 1.49 2.35 7.02
N ASP A 48 1.19 1.83 8.21
CA ASP A 48 0.21 2.42 9.13
C ASP A 48 0.72 3.69 9.84
N ASP A 49 2.05 3.92 9.82
CA ASP A 49 2.72 5.02 10.52
C ASP A 49 3.34 6.01 9.51
N ALA A 50 2.95 7.28 9.63
CA ALA A 50 3.40 8.33 8.71
C ALA A 50 4.92 8.52 8.70
N LEU A 51 5.60 8.40 9.85
CA LEU A 51 7.05 8.55 9.92
C LEU A 51 7.74 7.38 9.20
N VAL A 52 7.23 6.17 9.36
CA VAL A 52 7.78 4.98 8.66
C VAL A 52 7.60 5.13 7.14
N SER A 53 6.43 5.58 6.67
CA SER A 53 6.21 5.87 5.25
C SER A 53 7.20 6.91 4.70
N ILE A 54 7.47 7.97 5.47
CA ILE A 54 8.40 9.04 5.09
C ILE A 54 9.85 8.54 5.08
N GLU A 55 10.24 7.73 6.06
CA GLU A 55 11.57 7.11 6.12
C GLU A 55 11.80 6.17 4.93
N ASN A 56 10.80 5.34 4.60
CA ASN A 56 10.82 4.46 3.44
C ASN A 56 10.94 5.27 2.13
N LEU A 57 10.21 6.39 2.03
CA LEU A 57 10.32 7.31 0.90
C LEU A 57 11.69 7.96 0.81
N ALA A 58 12.30 8.33 1.94
CA ALA A 58 13.65 8.91 1.97
C ALA A 58 14.72 7.90 1.53
N GLY A 59 14.47 6.60 1.75
CA GLY A 59 15.34 5.50 1.34
C GLY A 59 15.33 5.22 -0.17
N ALA A 60 14.26 5.60 -0.88
CA ALA A 60 14.21 5.51 -2.33
C ALA A 60 15.05 6.62 -3.00
N GLN A 61 15.64 6.31 -4.15
CA GLN A 61 16.46 7.25 -4.90
C GLN A 61 15.59 8.35 -5.50
N SER A 62 16.14 9.56 -5.53
CA SER A 62 15.52 10.74 -6.14
C SER A 62 14.19 11.18 -5.51
N THR A 63 13.80 10.63 -4.36
CA THR A 63 12.59 11.01 -3.62
C THR A 63 12.89 11.77 -2.32
N SER A 64 14.16 12.08 -2.04
CA SER A 64 14.58 12.74 -0.80
C SER A 64 13.88 14.08 -0.58
N ASP A 65 13.70 14.91 -1.61
CA ASP A 65 12.99 16.19 -1.49
C ASP A 65 11.52 16.02 -1.12
N LEU A 66 10.86 14.97 -1.63
CA LEU A 66 9.48 14.64 -1.26
C LEU A 66 9.41 14.14 0.19
N ALA A 67 10.38 13.34 0.62
CA ALA A 67 10.46 12.91 2.01
C ALA A 67 10.70 14.09 2.96
N ILE A 68 11.57 15.04 2.59
CA ILE A 68 11.79 16.29 3.34
C ILE A 68 10.48 17.08 3.42
N PHE A 69 9.76 17.24 2.30
CA PHE A 69 8.47 17.93 2.29
C PHE A 69 7.47 17.34 3.28
N PHE A 70 7.31 16.02 3.31
CA PHE A 70 6.40 15.38 4.26
C PHE A 70 6.92 15.45 5.70
N SER A 71 8.22 15.31 5.93
CA SER A 71 8.84 15.46 7.26
C SER A 71 8.58 16.86 7.82
N ASP A 72 8.80 17.91 7.03
CA ASP A 72 8.57 19.31 7.43
C ASP A 72 7.10 19.55 7.79
N ILE A 73 6.17 18.91 7.07
CA ILE A 73 4.74 18.98 7.37
C ILE A 73 4.43 18.32 8.71
N ILE A 74 4.93 17.10 8.95
CA ILE A 74 4.67 16.37 10.21
C ILE A 74 5.27 17.13 11.39
N ASP A 75 6.50 17.64 11.25
CA ASP A 75 7.14 18.48 12.25
C ASP A 75 6.30 19.72 12.54
N HIS A 76 5.81 20.42 11.50
CA HIS A 76 4.93 21.57 11.71
C HIS A 76 3.64 21.20 12.43
N VAL A 77 2.98 20.12 12.01
CA VAL A 77 1.73 19.62 12.60
C VAL A 77 1.90 19.30 14.09
N SER A 78 3.04 18.74 14.48
CA SER A 78 3.34 18.44 15.89
C SER A 78 3.49 19.70 16.79
N THR A 79 3.73 20.87 16.18
CA THR A 79 3.99 22.14 16.89
C THR A 79 2.81 23.09 16.95
N VAL A 80 1.72 22.81 16.21
CA VAL A 80 0.52 23.67 16.14
C VAL A 80 -0.74 22.92 16.56
N SER A 81 -1.86 23.63 16.73
CA SER A 81 -3.13 22.97 17.08
C SER A 81 -3.72 22.22 15.88
N PRO A 82 -4.51 21.15 16.11
CA PRO A 82 -5.19 20.44 15.04
C PRO A 82 -6.04 21.32 14.12
N GLU A 83 -6.72 22.32 14.70
CA GLU A 83 -7.54 23.27 13.96
C GLU A 83 -6.71 24.13 13.01
N GLU A 84 -5.52 24.57 13.45
CA GLU A 84 -4.60 25.35 12.62
C GLU A 84 -4.00 24.48 11.51
N SER A 85 -3.57 23.24 11.82
CA SER A 85 -3.08 22.30 10.81
C SER A 85 -4.11 22.05 9.73
N MET A 86 -5.33 21.68 10.14
CA MET A 86 -6.42 21.38 9.20
C MET A 86 -6.80 22.60 8.36
N GLY A 87 -6.70 23.82 8.90
CA GLY A 87 -6.94 25.05 8.15
C GLY A 87 -5.95 25.29 7.01
N LYS A 88 -4.76 24.67 7.04
CA LYS A 88 -3.71 24.81 6.01
C LYS A 88 -3.63 23.63 5.05
N ILE A 89 -4.44 22.58 5.24
CA ILE A 89 -4.30 21.33 4.49
C ILE A 89 -4.44 21.53 2.98
N ASP A 90 -5.37 22.39 2.53
CA ASP A 90 -5.58 22.64 1.10
C ASP A 90 -4.43 23.44 0.47
N ASP A 91 -3.74 24.27 1.25
CA ASP A 91 -2.51 24.94 0.80
C ASP A 91 -1.37 23.91 0.67
N ARG A 92 -1.25 22.97 1.62
CA ARG A 92 -0.25 21.88 1.54
C ARG A 92 -0.49 20.95 0.35
N VAL A 93 -1.75 20.67 0.02
CA VAL A 93 -2.11 19.92 -1.19
C VAL A 93 -1.61 20.64 -2.43
N ARG A 94 -1.81 21.97 -2.50
CA ARG A 94 -1.34 22.79 -3.63
C ARG A 94 0.18 22.78 -3.73
N ASP A 95 0.87 23.04 -2.61
CA ASP A 95 2.33 23.03 -2.52
C ASP A 95 2.88 21.69 -3.04
N PHE A 96 2.29 20.56 -2.60
CA PHE A 96 2.69 19.23 -3.05
C PHE A 96 2.50 19.05 -4.56
N LEU A 97 1.32 19.41 -5.09
CA LEU A 97 1.03 19.23 -6.51
C LEU A 97 1.98 20.08 -7.37
N GLU A 98 2.29 21.32 -6.98
CA GLU A 98 3.25 22.16 -7.68
C GLU A 98 4.66 21.55 -7.69
N ILE A 99 5.11 21.01 -6.56
CA ILE A 99 6.40 20.31 -6.47
C ILE A 99 6.38 19.05 -7.35
N PHE A 100 5.31 18.26 -7.30
CA PHE A 100 5.15 17.04 -8.07
C PHE A 100 5.20 17.30 -9.59
N GLU A 101 4.66 18.43 -10.05
CA GLU A 101 4.74 18.82 -11.46
C GLU A 101 6.19 18.99 -11.92
N VAL A 102 7.08 19.51 -11.06
CA VAL A 102 8.52 19.62 -11.36
C VAL A 102 9.15 18.25 -11.51
N PHE A 103 8.80 17.30 -10.63
CA PHE A 103 9.31 15.92 -10.71
C PHE A 103 8.86 15.19 -11.98
N LEU A 104 7.65 15.45 -12.47
CA LEU A 104 7.15 14.88 -13.72
C LEU A 104 7.93 15.35 -14.95
N GLN A 105 8.68 16.45 -14.87
CA GLN A 105 9.57 16.89 -15.96
C GLN A 105 10.94 16.19 -15.93
N ASN A 106 11.22 15.40 -14.89
CA ASN A 106 12.49 14.70 -14.70
C ASN A 106 12.33 13.21 -15.04
N ASP A 107 12.86 12.78 -16.18
CA ASP A 107 12.78 11.39 -16.61
C ASP A 107 13.62 10.45 -15.73
N GLU A 108 14.75 10.91 -15.18
CA GLU A 108 15.55 10.13 -14.23
C GLU A 108 14.78 9.83 -12.95
N TRP A 109 13.92 10.77 -12.52
CA TRP A 109 13.01 10.55 -11.40
C TRP A 109 11.94 9.51 -11.73
N LYS A 110 11.31 9.59 -12.90
CA LYS A 110 10.29 8.60 -13.32
C LYS A 110 10.87 7.19 -13.37
N GLU A 111 12.06 7.03 -13.93
CA GLU A 111 12.75 5.75 -13.99
C GLU A 111 13.09 5.21 -12.59
N ALA A 112 13.52 6.07 -11.67
CA ALA A 112 13.78 5.69 -10.29
C ALA A 112 12.51 5.22 -9.57
N VAL A 113 11.41 5.96 -9.72
CA VAL A 113 10.10 5.61 -9.16
C VAL A 113 9.59 4.27 -9.71
N GLU A 114 9.69 4.04 -11.03
CA GLU A 114 9.30 2.74 -11.61
C GLU A 114 10.19 1.59 -11.13
N ARG A 115 11.49 1.83 -10.94
CA ARG A 115 12.39 0.78 -10.46
C ARG A 115 12.12 0.44 -9.01
N GLU A 116 11.95 1.43 -8.13
CA GLU A 116 11.96 1.22 -6.69
C GLU A 116 10.57 1.15 -6.09
N ILE A 117 9.68 2.07 -6.44
CA ILE A 117 8.34 2.13 -5.86
C ILE A 117 7.44 1.08 -6.50
N PHE A 118 7.39 1.01 -7.83
CA PHE A 118 6.49 0.08 -8.51
C PHE A 118 6.88 -1.38 -8.27
N SER A 119 8.18 -1.68 -8.15
CA SER A 119 8.66 -3.02 -7.86
C SER A 119 8.27 -3.49 -6.45
N GLN A 120 8.30 -2.61 -5.46
CA GLN A 120 7.91 -2.94 -4.09
C GLN A 120 6.41 -3.27 -4.00
N LEU A 121 5.57 -2.45 -4.63
CA LEU A 121 4.13 -2.66 -4.68
C LEU A 121 3.72 -3.93 -5.45
N GLY A 122 4.54 -4.35 -6.43
CA GLY A 122 4.30 -5.58 -7.19
C GLY A 122 4.62 -6.87 -6.43
N GLN A 123 5.55 -6.83 -5.47
CA GLN A 123 6.03 -8.04 -4.78
C GLN A 123 5.13 -8.51 -3.63
N GLU A 124 4.27 -7.65 -3.07
CA GLU A 124 3.34 -8.04 -1.99
C GLU A 124 2.12 -8.84 -2.46
N SER A 125 1.80 -8.81 -3.76
CA SER A 125 0.63 -9.54 -4.28
C SER A 125 0.84 -11.04 -4.46
N ASP A 126 2.09 -11.51 -4.58
CA ASP A 126 2.40 -12.94 -4.79
C ASP A 126 2.68 -13.73 -3.50
N ALA A 127 2.85 -13.06 -2.35
CA ALA A 127 3.25 -13.71 -1.10
C ALA A 127 2.10 -14.30 -0.26
N LYS A 128 0.82 -14.11 -0.66
CA LYS A 128 -0.35 -14.51 0.15
C LYS A 128 -1.13 -15.75 -0.31
N THR A 129 -0.63 -16.50 -1.29
CA THR A 129 -1.22 -17.79 -1.70
C THR A 129 -0.27 -18.94 -1.37
N GLY A 130 -0.18 -19.32 -0.09
CA GLY A 130 0.77 -20.36 0.31
C GLY A 130 0.69 -20.83 1.75
N GLN A 131 -0.51 -20.91 2.35
CA GLN A 131 -0.66 -21.67 3.60
C GLN A 131 -2.06 -22.28 3.70
N LYS A 132 -2.26 -23.35 2.96
CA LYS A 132 -3.25 -24.36 3.30
C LYS A 132 -2.68 -25.74 2.98
N GLU A 133 -2.81 -26.63 3.96
CA GLU A 133 -2.80 -28.09 3.82
C GLU A 133 -1.43 -28.78 3.92
N SER A 134 -0.99 -28.98 5.18
CA SER A 134 -0.35 -30.25 5.54
C SER A 134 -1.31 -30.99 6.46
N ALA A 135 -1.94 -32.02 5.88
CA ALA A 135 -2.73 -33.01 6.57
C ALA A 135 -1.82 -33.82 7.51
N GLU A 136 -2.10 -33.77 8.81
CA GLU A 136 -1.58 -34.74 9.75
C GLU A 136 -2.56 -35.92 9.77
N SER A 137 -2.06 -37.06 9.30
CA SER A 137 -2.73 -38.35 9.37
C SER A 137 -2.39 -38.98 10.72
N ASP A 138 -3.40 -39.39 11.49
CA ASP A 138 -3.19 -40.38 12.55
C ASP A 138 -4.31 -41.42 12.54
N ALA A 139 -3.88 -42.66 12.71
CA ALA A 139 -4.57 -43.89 12.38
C ALA A 139 -5.20 -44.54 13.60
N GLY A 140 -6.33 -45.23 13.38
CA GLY A 140 -6.91 -46.20 14.30
C GLY A 140 -8.43 -46.23 14.13
N GLY A 141 -9.13 -47.35 14.00
CA GLY A 141 -8.80 -48.75 14.12
C GLY A 141 -10.14 -49.49 14.28
N ALA A 142 -10.23 -50.68 13.67
CA ALA A 142 -11.16 -51.79 13.95
C ALA A 142 -12.70 -51.58 13.85
N GLU A 143 -13.30 -52.33 12.92
CA GLU A 143 -14.38 -53.33 13.09
C GLU A 143 -15.22 -53.38 11.81
N SER A 144 -15.12 -54.44 11.00
CA SER A 144 -15.79 -55.75 11.15
C SER A 144 -17.10 -55.80 10.37
N CYS A 145 -17.38 -57.00 9.83
CA CYS A 145 -18.60 -57.46 9.18
C CYS A 145 -18.76 -57.05 7.70
N GLU A 146 -18.31 -57.88 6.78
CA GLU A 146 -19.01 -59.08 6.27
C GLU A 146 -19.87 -58.78 5.03
N LYS A 147 -19.75 -59.72 4.09
CA LYS A 147 -20.77 -60.23 3.19
C LYS A 147 -20.92 -59.68 1.76
N ILE A 148 -20.48 -60.58 0.87
CA ILE A 148 -21.16 -61.14 -0.31
C ILE A 148 -20.87 -60.41 -1.62
N LEU A 149 -20.02 -60.96 -2.49
CA LEU A 149 -20.18 -62.10 -3.42
C LEU A 149 -21.02 -61.75 -4.67
N ASN A 150 -20.42 -62.02 -5.83
CA ASN A 150 -21.02 -62.33 -7.14
C ASN A 150 -21.75 -61.17 -7.84
N ASP A 151 -21.78 -61.03 -9.17
CA ASP A 151 -21.39 -61.83 -10.34
C ASP A 151 -21.29 -60.77 -11.46
N ALA A 152 -20.22 -60.69 -12.24
CA ALA A 152 -20.13 -61.25 -13.59
C ALA A 152 -21.26 -60.88 -14.59
N ILE A 153 -20.84 -60.60 -15.84
CA ILE A 153 -21.62 -60.60 -17.10
C ILE A 153 -22.37 -59.26 -17.35
N ALA A 154 -22.30 -58.56 -18.49
CA ALA A 154 -21.98 -58.89 -19.88
C ALA A 154 -21.57 -57.59 -20.62
N SER A 155 -20.69 -57.68 -21.60
CA SER A 155 -21.01 -57.54 -23.04
C SER A 155 -21.61 -56.17 -23.41
N HIS A 156 -20.87 -55.28 -24.06
CA HIS A 156 -20.87 -55.21 -25.54
C HIS A 156 -22.30 -55.28 -26.10
N ALA A 157 -22.93 -54.11 -26.25
CA ALA A 157 -23.86 -53.72 -27.32
C ALA A 157 -24.39 -52.31 -27.04
#